data_AF-A0AAD4N8J2-F1
#
_entry.id   AF-A0AAD4N8J2-F1
#
_cell.length_a   1.000
_cell.length_b   1.000
_cell.length_c   1.000
_cell.angle_alpha   90.00
_cell.angle_beta   90.00
_cell.angle_gamma   90.00
#
_symmetry.space_group_name_H-M   'P 1'
#
loop_
_entity.id
_entity.type
_entity.pdbx_description
1 polymer ?
#
loop_
_entity_poly.entity_id
_entity_poly.type
_entity_poly.pdbx_seq_one_letter_code
_entity_poly.pdbx_strand_id
1 'polypeptide(L)'
;MSTSLGAASHIASTVNNLKSRYYKYLEQNFLFFGGLPVLIGLKYFDRLRVLRLFGQEIASLKPLNEVSGTLEELWVCEGALQDIGGVEVCKKLHQLHLYDCKIENGDPIGKLTALDTLDISGNCLTSFSFINNLQFLSILRAGGAQFSDTGR
;
A
#
# COMPACT_ATOMS: atom_id res chain seq x y z
N MET A 1 -16.34 -33.88 -5.59
CA MET A 1 -15.09 -33.45 -4.92
C MET A 1 -14.00 -33.17 -5.95
N SER A 2 -14.14 -32.16 -6.82
CA SER A 2 -13.17 -31.90 -7.91
C SER A 2 -12.86 -30.42 -8.18
N THR A 3 -13.36 -29.49 -7.36
CA THR A 3 -13.25 -28.05 -7.63
C THR A 3 -11.99 -27.38 -7.07
N SER A 4 -11.20 -28.05 -6.22
CA SER A 4 -10.02 -27.44 -5.60
C SER A 4 -8.75 -27.49 -6.47
N LEU A 5 -8.64 -28.47 -7.38
CA LEU A 5 -7.41 -28.69 -8.14
C LEU A 5 -7.24 -27.72 -9.33
N GLY A 6 -8.36 -27.30 -9.95
CA GLY A 6 -8.35 -26.38 -11.09
C GLY A 6 -8.08 -24.91 -10.73
N ALA A 7 -8.51 -24.46 -9.55
CA ALA A 7 -8.20 -23.12 -9.07
C ALA A 7 -6.72 -22.97 -8.70
N ALA A 8 -6.13 -24.00 -8.08
CA ALA A 8 -4.72 -24.00 -7.69
C ALA A 8 -3.77 -23.99 -8.91
N SER A 9 -4.10 -24.72 -9.99
CA SER A 9 -3.29 -24.71 -11.21
C SER A 9 -3.36 -23.38 -11.95
N HIS A 10 -4.53 -22.74 -11.96
CA HIS A 10 -4.68 -21.43 -12.61
C HIS A 10 -3.92 -20.34 -11.85
N ILE A 11 -4.03 -20.31 -10.51
CA ILE A 11 -3.25 -19.41 -9.64
C ILE A 11 -1.75 -19.63 -9.83
N ALA A 12 -1.29 -20.89 -9.87
CA ALA A 12 0.12 -21.20 -10.11
C ALA A 12 0.60 -20.71 -11.48
N SER A 13 -0.22 -20.84 -12.53
CA SER A 13 0.11 -20.33 -13.87
C SER A 13 0.16 -18.80 -13.91
N THR A 14 -0.79 -18.13 -13.23
CA THR A 14 -0.84 -16.66 -13.13
C THR A 14 0.37 -16.15 -12.35
N VAL A 15 0.75 -16.82 -11.26
CA VAL A 15 1.96 -16.52 -10.48
C VAL A 15 3.22 -16.73 -11.32
N ASN A 16 3.33 -17.81 -12.09
CA ASN A 16 4.50 -18.06 -12.94
C ASN A 16 4.59 -17.07 -14.10
N ASN A 17 3.46 -16.61 -14.63
CA ASN A 17 3.39 -15.53 -15.61
C ASN A 17 3.77 -14.19 -15.01
N LEU A 18 3.31 -13.88 -13.79
CA LEU A 18 3.73 -12.68 -13.06
C LEU A 18 5.23 -12.72 -12.75
N LYS A 19 5.74 -13.87 -12.27
CA LYS A 19 7.18 -14.07 -12.07
C LYS A 19 7.95 -13.83 -13.35
N SER A 20 7.58 -14.46 -14.47
CA SER A 20 8.28 -14.28 -15.75
C SER A 20 8.19 -12.84 -16.27
N ARG A 21 7.02 -12.19 -16.13
CA ARG A 21 6.79 -10.83 -16.59
C ARG A 21 7.52 -9.79 -15.74
N TYR A 22 7.69 -10.05 -14.46
CA TYR A 22 8.33 -9.15 -13.50
C TYR A 22 9.70 -9.64 -13.01
N TYR A 23 10.27 -10.68 -13.61
CA TYR A 23 11.54 -11.29 -13.18
C TYR A 23 12.71 -10.29 -13.18
N LYS A 24 12.66 -9.29 -14.07
CA LYS A 24 13.63 -8.19 -14.12
C LYS A 24 13.53 -7.23 -12.92
N TYR A 25 12.39 -7.22 -12.23
CA TYR A 25 12.13 -6.47 -11.00
C TYR A 25 12.26 -7.36 -9.75
N LEU A 26 12.68 -8.62 -9.86
CA LEU A 26 13.01 -9.46 -8.70
C LEU A 26 14.44 -9.20 -8.19
N GLU A 27 15.32 -8.65 -9.04
CA GLU A 27 16.67 -8.24 -8.64
C GLU A 27 16.73 -6.82 -8.05
N GLN A 28 15.67 -6.03 -8.24
CA GLN A 28 15.53 -4.70 -7.66
C GLN A 28 14.36 -4.77 -6.68
N ASN A 29 14.49 -4.26 -5.45
CA ASN A 29 13.53 -4.44 -4.35
C ASN A 29 12.14 -3.77 -4.55
N PHE A 30 11.62 -3.67 -5.78
CA PHE A 30 10.45 -2.89 -6.20
C PHE A 30 9.51 -3.74 -7.05
N LEU A 31 8.22 -3.78 -6.73
CA LEU A 31 7.20 -4.48 -7.52
C LEU A 31 6.15 -3.48 -8.04
N PHE A 32 5.80 -3.58 -9.32
CA PHE A 32 4.78 -2.77 -9.98
C PHE A 32 3.64 -3.67 -10.47
N PHE A 33 2.43 -3.48 -9.93
CA PHE A 33 1.22 -4.12 -10.43
C PHE A 33 0.43 -3.13 -11.28
N GLY A 34 0.73 -3.04 -12.57
CA GLY A 34 -0.14 -2.32 -13.50
C GLY A 34 -1.35 -3.16 -13.87
N GLY A 35 -2.56 -2.70 -13.55
CA GLY A 35 -3.84 -3.18 -14.09
C GLY A 35 -4.51 -4.33 -13.34
N LEU A 36 -4.14 -4.62 -12.09
CA LEU A 36 -4.81 -5.64 -11.27
C LEU A 36 -5.46 -4.99 -10.04
N PRO A 37 -6.79 -5.10 -9.83
CA PRO A 37 -7.48 -4.49 -8.70
C PRO A 37 -7.21 -5.19 -7.35
N VAL A 38 -6.33 -6.20 -7.32
CA VAL A 38 -6.06 -7.03 -6.14
C VAL A 38 -4.57 -7.34 -6.02
N LEU A 39 -4.04 -7.19 -4.80
CA LEU A 39 -2.71 -7.67 -4.42
C LEU A 39 -2.76 -9.19 -4.22
N ILE A 40 -2.09 -9.94 -5.10
CA ILE A 40 -2.02 -11.40 -5.02
C ILE A 40 -0.58 -11.91 -5.13
N GLY A 41 -0.25 -12.94 -4.35
CA GLY A 41 1.05 -13.62 -4.45
C GLY A 41 2.23 -12.83 -3.91
N LEU A 42 2.01 -11.88 -3.00
CA LEU A 42 3.07 -11.14 -2.33
C LEU A 42 4.00 -12.07 -1.55
N LYS A 43 3.50 -13.21 -1.05
CA LYS A 43 4.27 -14.26 -0.37
C LYS A 43 5.45 -14.83 -1.16
N TYR A 44 5.53 -14.61 -2.47
CA TYR A 44 6.66 -15.06 -3.29
C TYR A 44 7.81 -14.04 -3.34
N PHE A 45 7.64 -12.88 -2.70
CA PHE A 45 8.62 -11.80 -2.64
C PHE A 45 9.06 -11.64 -1.17
N ASP A 46 9.74 -12.65 -0.64
CA ASP A 46 10.21 -12.77 0.75
C ASP A 46 11.23 -11.70 1.16
N ARG A 47 11.73 -10.91 0.21
CA ARG A 47 12.65 -9.79 0.40
C ARG A 47 12.09 -8.44 -0.04
N LEU A 48 10.77 -8.36 -0.26
CA LEU A 48 10.13 -7.12 -0.72
C LEU A 48 10.27 -6.04 0.36
N ARG A 49 11.05 -4.99 0.07
CA ARG A 49 11.24 -3.83 0.95
C ARG A 49 10.42 -2.63 0.49
N VAL A 50 10.23 -2.47 -0.82
CA VAL A 50 9.51 -1.34 -1.40
C VAL A 50 8.38 -1.82 -2.29
N LEU A 51 7.15 -1.36 -2.04
CA LEU A 51 5.99 -1.65 -2.88
C LEU A 51 5.40 -0.35 -3.40
N ARG A 52 5.16 -0.28 -4.71
CA ARG A 52 4.65 0.93 -5.38
C ARG A 52 3.44 0.63 -6.24
N LEU A 53 2.35 1.32 -5.94
CA LEU A 53 1.02 1.07 -6.49
C LEU A 53 0.43 2.41 -6.93
N PHE A 54 0.64 2.78 -8.19
CA PHE A 54 0.19 4.05 -8.76
C PHE A 54 -0.98 3.83 -9.72
N GLY A 55 -2.02 4.63 -9.62
CA GLY A 55 -3.13 4.58 -10.59
C GLY A 55 -3.91 3.27 -10.56
N GLN A 56 -3.89 2.56 -9.42
CA GLN A 56 -4.52 1.24 -9.30
C GLN A 56 -5.83 1.30 -8.52
N GLU A 57 -6.85 0.59 -9.00
CA GLU A 57 -8.13 0.42 -8.31
C GLU A 57 -8.05 -0.71 -7.26
N ILE A 58 -7.10 -0.59 -6.32
CA ILE A 58 -6.93 -1.57 -5.26
C ILE A 58 -8.06 -1.42 -4.24
N ALA A 59 -8.78 -2.52 -4.00
CA ALA A 59 -9.88 -2.54 -3.04
C ALA A 59 -9.44 -2.82 -1.59
N SER A 60 -8.25 -3.42 -1.38
CA SER A 60 -7.81 -3.79 -0.03
C SER A 60 -6.29 -3.96 0.09
N LEU A 61 -5.75 -3.52 1.22
CA LEU A 61 -4.35 -3.73 1.63
C LEU A 61 -4.14 -4.97 2.51
N LYS A 62 -5.19 -5.75 2.82
CA LYS A 62 -5.07 -6.97 3.64
C LYS A 62 -3.97 -7.94 3.20
N PRO A 63 -3.71 -8.16 1.88
CA PRO A 63 -2.64 -9.04 1.43
C PRO A 63 -1.22 -8.59 1.80
N LEU A 64 -1.02 -7.36 2.31
CA LEU A 64 0.27 -6.91 2.82
C LEU A 64 0.76 -7.76 4.01
N ASN A 65 -0.13 -8.50 4.68
CA ASN A 65 0.25 -9.46 5.72
C ASN A 65 1.31 -10.47 5.22
N GLU A 66 1.27 -10.86 3.93
CA GLU A 66 2.21 -11.79 3.31
C GLU A 66 3.66 -11.27 3.26
N VAL A 67 3.87 -9.93 3.32
CA VAL A 67 5.18 -9.26 3.25
C VAL A 67 5.44 -8.31 4.43
N SER A 68 4.57 -8.35 5.44
CA SER A 68 4.61 -7.49 6.63
C SER A 68 5.93 -7.55 7.41
N GLY A 69 6.65 -8.68 7.30
CA GLY A 69 7.96 -8.88 7.92
C GLY A 69 9.13 -8.23 7.20
N THR A 70 8.95 -7.68 6.00
CA THR A 70 10.04 -7.12 5.18
C THR A 70 9.75 -5.74 4.59
N LEU A 71 8.48 -5.35 4.47
CA LEU A 71 8.11 -4.10 3.81
C LEU A 71 8.49 -2.87 4.67
N GLU A 72 9.24 -1.95 4.07
CA GLU A 72 9.79 -0.75 4.71
C GLU A 72 9.29 0.56 4.08
N GLU A 73 8.92 0.53 2.79
CA GLU A 73 8.41 1.67 2.05
C GLU A 73 7.17 1.24 1.23
N LEU A 74 6.06 1.96 1.39
CA LEU A 74 4.83 1.72 0.66
C LEU A 74 4.35 3.01 -0.02
N TRP A 75 4.09 2.92 -1.33
CA TRP A 75 3.41 3.95 -2.11
C TRP A 75 2.10 3.40 -2.63
N VAL A 76 0.99 4.03 -2.27
CA VAL A 76 -0.32 3.86 -2.89
C VAL A 76 -0.80 5.24 -3.29
N CYS A 77 -0.92 5.51 -4.58
CA CYS A 77 -1.20 6.87 -5.04
C CYS A 77 -2.15 6.90 -6.22
N GLU A 78 -2.89 8.00 -6.34
CA GLU A 78 -3.79 8.28 -7.47
C GLU A 78 -4.80 7.14 -7.68
N GLY A 79 -5.51 6.76 -6.61
CA GLY A 79 -6.39 5.61 -6.59
C GLY A 79 -7.74 5.89 -5.95
N ALA A 80 -8.50 4.82 -5.69
CA ALA A 80 -9.80 4.88 -5.02
C ALA A 80 -9.82 4.10 -3.70
N LEU A 81 -8.65 3.90 -3.08
CA LEU A 81 -8.51 3.13 -1.84
C LEU A 81 -8.98 3.95 -0.63
N GLN A 82 -10.23 3.74 -0.21
CA GLN A 82 -10.81 4.39 0.97
C GLN A 82 -10.45 3.69 2.28
N ASP A 83 -10.44 2.35 2.28
CA ASP A 83 -10.11 1.52 3.44
C ASP A 83 -8.66 1.04 3.35
N ILE A 84 -7.82 1.62 4.21
CA ILE A 84 -6.41 1.27 4.34
C ILE A 84 -6.15 0.16 5.37
N GLY A 85 -7.20 -0.49 5.87
CA GLY A 85 -7.09 -1.66 6.73
C GLY A 85 -6.22 -2.75 6.10
N GLY A 86 -5.32 -3.31 6.92
CA GLY A 86 -4.24 -4.18 6.48
C GLY A 86 -2.88 -3.49 6.37
N VAL A 87 -2.81 -2.15 6.37
CA VAL A 87 -1.51 -1.45 6.43
C VAL A 87 -0.87 -1.59 7.82
N GLU A 88 -1.68 -1.66 8.88
CA GLU A 88 -1.26 -1.64 10.28
C GLU A 88 -0.36 -2.83 10.68
N VAL A 89 -0.34 -3.91 9.89
CA VAL A 89 0.50 -5.09 10.17
C VAL A 89 1.95 -4.89 9.72
N CYS A 90 2.23 -3.94 8.83
CA CYS A 90 3.57 -3.69 8.29
C CYS A 90 4.42 -2.86 9.26
N LYS A 91 4.80 -3.45 10.41
CA LYS A 91 5.49 -2.76 11.51
C LYS A 91 6.89 -2.23 11.19
N LYS A 92 7.47 -2.65 10.06
CA LYS A 92 8.76 -2.17 9.55
C LYS A 92 8.65 -0.97 8.61
N LEU A 93 7.44 -0.48 8.32
CA LEU A 93 7.29 0.71 7.49
C LEU A 93 7.93 1.92 8.18
N HIS A 94 8.85 2.53 7.45
CA HIS A 94 9.49 3.81 7.81
C HIS A 94 8.94 4.94 6.93
N GLN A 95 8.58 4.62 5.68
CA GLN A 95 7.98 5.56 4.73
C GLN A 95 6.63 5.06 4.22
N LEU A 96 5.60 5.89 4.36
CA LEU A 96 4.26 5.61 3.89
C LEU A 96 3.72 6.79 3.07
N HIS A 97 3.43 6.53 1.80
CA HIS A 97 2.88 7.49 0.86
C HIS A 97 1.52 7.00 0.39
N LEU A 98 0.48 7.73 0.79
CA LEU A 98 -0.92 7.45 0.53
C LEU A 98 -1.58 8.73 0.00
N TYR A 99 -1.18 9.27 -1.16
CA TYR A 99 -1.76 10.53 -1.67
C TYR A 99 -2.81 10.30 -2.76
N ASP A 100 -3.81 11.18 -2.81
CA ASP A 100 -4.91 11.14 -3.78
C ASP A 100 -5.62 9.77 -3.85
N CYS A 101 -5.99 9.21 -2.69
CA CYS A 101 -6.68 7.90 -2.59
C CYS A 101 -8.11 7.97 -2.03
N LYS A 102 -8.60 9.15 -1.65
CA LYS A 102 -9.92 9.38 -1.02
C LYS A 102 -10.07 8.71 0.35
N ILE A 103 -8.98 8.60 1.10
CA ILE A 103 -8.99 8.00 2.46
C ILE A 103 -9.74 8.93 3.42
N GLU A 104 -10.67 8.38 4.20
CA GLU A 104 -11.46 9.13 5.20
C GLU A 104 -11.04 8.80 6.64
N ASN A 105 -10.47 7.61 6.88
CA ASN A 105 -10.01 7.16 8.18
C ASN A 105 -8.51 6.79 8.18
N GLY A 106 -7.71 7.51 8.96
CA GLY A 106 -6.28 7.29 9.11
C GLY A 106 -5.89 6.43 10.32
N ASP A 107 -6.83 5.96 11.13
CA ASP A 107 -6.56 5.21 12.37
C ASP A 107 -5.61 4.01 12.22
N PRO A 108 -5.67 3.21 11.15
CA PRO A 108 -4.72 2.11 10.93
C PRO A 108 -3.25 2.57 10.92
N ILE A 109 -2.99 3.80 10.43
CA ILE A 109 -1.64 4.38 10.38
C ILE A 109 -1.07 4.55 11.78
N GLY A 110 -1.90 4.87 12.78
CA GLY A 110 -1.47 5.08 14.17
C GLY A 110 -0.86 3.84 14.84
N LYS A 111 -0.87 2.68 14.18
CA LYS A 111 -0.20 1.45 14.64
C LYS A 111 1.21 1.28 14.07
N LEU A 112 1.66 2.16 13.19
CA LEU A 112 2.94 2.12 12.50
C LEU A 112 3.96 3.02 13.21
N THR A 113 4.30 2.65 14.44
CA THR A 113 5.09 3.49 15.35
C THR A 113 6.50 3.77 14.85
N ALA A 114 7.02 3.01 13.88
CA ALA A 114 8.34 3.16 13.27
C ALA A 114 8.38 4.16 12.08
N LEU A 115 7.24 4.74 11.68
CA LEU A 115 7.18 5.71 10.58
C LEU A 115 8.00 6.95 10.91
N ASP A 116 8.86 7.33 9.97
CA ASP A 116 9.56 8.62 9.95
C ASP A 116 8.96 9.59 8.93
N THR A 117 8.35 9.06 7.87
CA THR A 117 7.78 9.83 6.76
C THR A 117 6.36 9.36 6.46
N LEU A 118 5.42 10.31 6.50
CA LEU A 118 4.02 10.10 6.14
C LEU A 118 3.55 11.16 5.15
N ASP A 119 3.05 10.70 4.00
CA ASP A 119 2.33 11.53 3.06
C ASP A 119 0.90 11.02 2.90
N ILE A 120 -0.07 11.84 3.28
CA ILE A 120 -1.51 11.59 3.21
C ILE A 120 -2.22 12.74 2.48
N SER A 121 -1.47 13.48 1.65
CA SER A 121 -1.97 14.61 0.89
C SER A 121 -3.11 14.21 -0.07
N GLY A 122 -4.05 15.11 -0.34
CA GLY A 122 -5.14 14.84 -1.29
C GLY A 122 -6.16 13.77 -0.86
N ASN A 123 -6.24 13.47 0.44
CA ASN A 123 -7.29 12.60 1.01
C ASN A 123 -8.42 13.40 1.66
N CYS A 124 -9.42 12.68 2.18
CA CYS A 124 -10.64 13.19 2.79
C CYS A 124 -10.64 13.03 4.33
N LEU A 125 -9.46 13.03 4.97
CA LEU A 125 -9.32 12.85 6.41
C LEU A 125 -9.90 14.04 7.17
N THR A 126 -10.76 13.77 8.16
CA THR A 126 -11.34 14.80 9.04
C THR A 126 -10.69 14.86 10.42
N SER A 127 -9.85 13.87 10.75
CA SER A 127 -9.11 13.77 12.01
C SER A 127 -7.69 13.27 11.76
N PHE A 128 -6.76 13.77 12.57
CA PHE A 128 -5.34 13.41 12.56
C PHE A 128 -4.86 12.86 13.91
N SER A 129 -5.79 12.46 14.79
CA SER A 129 -5.49 11.96 16.14
C SER A 129 -4.52 10.76 16.15
N PHE A 130 -4.53 9.94 15.10
CA PHE A 130 -3.63 8.79 14.94
C PHE A 130 -2.15 9.17 14.93
N ILE A 131 -1.80 10.41 14.55
CA ILE A 131 -0.42 10.91 14.49
C ILE A 131 0.22 10.97 15.88
N ASN A 132 -0.58 11.13 16.94
CA ASN A 132 -0.08 11.16 18.32
C ASN A 132 0.63 9.86 18.74
N ASN A 133 0.41 8.76 18.01
CA ASN A 133 1.08 7.48 18.24
C ASN A 133 2.40 7.32 17.44
N LEU A 134 2.69 8.22 16.50
CA LEU A 134 3.82 8.12 15.56
C LEU A 134 5.05 8.84 16.14
N GLN A 135 5.68 8.20 17.13
CA GLN A 135 6.73 8.80 17.96
C GLN A 135 8.00 9.20 17.19
N PHE A 136 8.27 8.57 16.04
CA PHE A 136 9.45 8.86 15.21
C PHE A 136 9.14 9.70 13.97
N LEU A 137 7.89 10.16 13.82
CA LEU A 137 7.47 10.90 12.63
C LEU A 137 8.21 12.24 12.54
N SER A 138 9.00 12.38 11.48
CA SER A 138 9.81 13.56 11.20
C SER A 138 9.26 14.38 10.04
N ILE A 139 8.61 13.72 9.08
CA ILE A 139 8.05 14.34 7.89
C ILE A 139 6.57 13.97 7.79
N LEU A 140 5.71 14.99 7.83
CA LEU A 140 4.27 14.87 7.59
C LEU A 140 3.86 15.76 6.42
N ARG A 141 3.18 15.18 5.43
CA ARG A 141 2.47 15.90 4.38
C ARG A 141 0.99 15.52 4.43
N ALA A 142 0.13 16.52 4.60
CA ALA A 142 -1.31 16.34 4.73
C ALA A 142 -2.10 17.44 3.98
N GLY A 143 -1.46 18.08 2.99
CA GLY A 143 -2.08 19.16 2.22
C GLY A 143 -3.08 18.62 1.18
N GLY A 144 -4.15 19.35 0.89
CA GLY A 144 -5.10 18.99 -0.16
C GLY A 144 -4.81 19.69 -1.49
N ALA A 145 -5.31 19.13 -2.59
CA ALA A 145 -5.48 19.82 -3.87
C ALA A 145 -6.56 20.93 -3.83
N GLN A 146 -7.13 21.24 -2.66
CA GLN A 146 -8.00 22.40 -2.45
C GLN A 146 -7.19 23.59 -1.91
N PHE A 147 -6.29 24.10 -2.73
CA PHE A 147 -6.08 25.54 -2.79
C PHE A 147 -7.00 26.09 -3.89
N SER A 148 -8.32 26.00 -3.68
CA SER A 148 -9.19 26.96 -4.36
C SER A 148 -8.94 28.29 -3.66
N ASP A 149 -8.11 29.11 -4.28
CA ASP A 149 -7.98 30.53 -4.02
C ASP A 149 -9.35 31.12 -3.64
N THR A 150 -9.54 31.41 -2.36
CA THR A 150 -10.63 32.29 -1.90
C THR A 150 -10.21 33.71 -2.25
N GLY A 151 -10.45 34.07 -3.50
CA GLY A 151 -9.96 35.30 -4.11
C GLY A 151 -10.95 35.95 -5.08
N ARG A 152 -12.25 35.99 -4.73
CA ARG A 152 -13.20 37.07 -5.05
C ARG A 152 -14.53 36.90 -4.33
#